data_AF-A0A2M8PKJ8-F1
#
_entry.id   AF-A0A2M8PKJ8-F1
#
_cell.length_a   1.000
_cell.length_b   1.000
_cell.length_c   1.000
_cell.angle_alpha   90.00
_cell.angle_beta   90.00
_cell.angle_gamma   90.00
#
_symmetry.space_group_name_H-M   'P 1'
#
loop_
_entity.id
_entity.type
_entity.pdbx_description
1 polymer ?
#
loop_
_entity_poly.entity_id
_entity_poly.type
_entity_poly.pdbx_seq_one_letter_code
_entity_poly.pdbx_strand_id
1 'polypeptide(L)'
;FITINIDEGPQFTISNYEFKGDLILDEDELRELVLIKPGDVFSRAKLTQTSDLVSRALGAEGYTYANVNAIPEVDGENSAHVTFFVDPGKRNYVRRINFRGNVNTRDEVLRQEMVQMEAASASTDLIELSKSKLERLGFFSDVSIDTQE
;
A
#
# COMPACT_ATOMS: atom_id res chain seq x y z
N PHE A 1 -32.73 1.36 19.29
CA PHE A 1 -32.58 0.10 18.54
C PHE A 1 -32.04 0.44 17.17
N ILE A 2 -30.99 -0.24 16.70
CA ILE A 2 -30.44 -0.08 15.34
C ILE A 2 -30.82 -1.36 14.59
N THR A 3 -31.59 -1.23 13.51
CA THR A 3 -31.99 -2.35 12.66
C THR A 3 -31.28 -2.20 11.32
N ILE A 4 -30.46 -3.19 10.95
CA ILE A 4 -29.74 -3.25 9.68
C ILE A 4 -30.31 -4.44 8.90
N ASN A 5 -30.88 -4.18 7.73
CA ASN A 5 -31.29 -5.23 6.79
C ASN A 5 -30.09 -5.55 5.89
N ILE A 6 -29.63 -6.81 5.91
CA ILE A 6 -28.55 -7.33 5.07
C ILE A 6 -29.15 -8.31 4.06
N ASP A 7 -28.67 -8.24 2.82
CA ASP A 7 -28.88 -9.24 1.78
C ASP A 7 -27.49 -9.75 1.35
N GLU A 8 -27.18 -11.02 1.62
CA GLU A 8 -25.82 -11.57 1.42
C GLU A 8 -25.56 -12.00 -0.03
N GLY A 9 -26.61 -12.19 -0.84
CA GLY A 9 -26.49 -12.69 -2.21
C GLY A 9 -25.89 -14.11 -2.30
N PRO A 10 -25.70 -14.63 -3.53
CA PRO A 10 -25.08 -15.93 -3.76
C PRO A 10 -23.56 -15.91 -3.51
N GLN A 11 -23.01 -17.04 -3.08
CA GLN A 11 -21.56 -17.19 -2.91
C GLN A 11 -20.87 -17.37 -4.27
N PHE A 12 -19.82 -16.57 -4.49
CA PHE A 12 -18.95 -16.66 -5.66
C PHE A 12 -17.63 -17.32 -5.28
N THR A 13 -17.08 -18.09 -6.23
CA THR A 13 -15.74 -18.68 -6.14
C THR A 13 -14.80 -17.97 -7.10
N ILE A 14 -13.52 -17.89 -6.77
CA ILE A 14 -12.52 -17.26 -7.63
C ILE A 14 -12.13 -18.26 -8.71
N SER A 15 -12.39 -17.98 -9.99
CA SER A 15 -11.99 -18.85 -11.08
C SER A 15 -10.51 -18.70 -11.40
N ASN A 16 -10.06 -17.46 -11.61
CA ASN A 16 -8.68 -17.11 -11.89
C ASN A 16 -8.40 -15.65 -11.53
N TYR A 17 -7.13 -15.26 -11.49
CA TYR A 17 -6.72 -13.87 -11.38
C TYR A 17 -5.69 -13.50 -12.45
N GLU A 18 -5.67 -12.23 -12.84
CA GLU A 18 -4.74 -11.69 -13.83
C GLU A 18 -4.26 -10.30 -13.38
N PHE A 19 -3.02 -9.96 -13.69
CA PHE A 19 -2.48 -8.61 -13.53
C PHE A 19 -2.49 -7.88 -14.88
N LYS A 20 -3.03 -6.66 -14.92
CA LYS A 20 -3.05 -5.80 -16.11
C LYS A 20 -2.52 -4.40 -15.77
N GLY A 21 -2.05 -3.69 -16.78
CA GLY A 21 -1.55 -2.33 -16.64
C GLY A 21 -0.05 -2.25 -16.91
N ASP A 22 0.64 -1.39 -16.15
CA ASP A 22 2.09 -1.19 -16.25
C ASP A 22 2.80 -1.96 -15.13
N LEU A 23 3.28 -3.15 -15.47
CA LEU A 23 3.94 -4.06 -14.53
C LEU A 23 5.42 -3.75 -14.49
N ILE A 24 5.81 -2.95 -13.49
CA ILE A 24 7.22 -2.59 -13.23
C ILE A 24 7.94 -3.68 -12.43
N LEU A 25 7.21 -4.36 -11.55
CA LEU A 25 7.68 -5.51 -10.78
C LEU A 25 7.48 -6.79 -11.60
N ASP A 26 8.34 -7.78 -11.38
CA ASP A 26 8.21 -9.08 -12.01
C ASP A 26 6.90 -9.76 -11.57
N GLU A 27 6.27 -10.47 -12.50
CA GLU A 27 4.98 -11.12 -12.23
C GLU A 27 5.09 -12.16 -11.11
N ASP A 28 6.24 -12.81 -10.98
CA ASP A 28 6.48 -13.79 -9.91
C ASP A 28 6.48 -13.13 -8.53
N GLU A 29 7.09 -11.95 -8.38
CA GLU A 29 7.05 -11.18 -7.12
C GLU A 29 5.63 -10.72 -6.79
N LEU A 30 4.87 -10.27 -7.80
CA LEU A 30 3.48 -9.89 -7.63
C LEU A 30 2.61 -11.08 -7.20
N ARG A 31 2.84 -12.26 -7.77
CA ARG A 31 2.11 -13.49 -7.43
C ARG A 31 2.35 -13.94 -6.00
N GLU A 32 3.55 -13.74 -5.44
CA GLU A 32 3.83 -14.05 -4.03
C GLU A 32 3.02 -13.19 -3.05
N LEU A 33 2.66 -11.97 -3.46
CA LEU A 33 1.83 -11.05 -2.68
C LEU A 33 0.33 -11.35 -2.76
N VAL A 34 -0.09 -12.21 -3.69
CA VAL A 34 -1.50 -12.56 -3.90
C VAL A 34 -1.99 -13.52 -2.81
N LEU A 35 -3.02 -13.09 -2.07
CA LEU A 35 -3.61 -13.88 -1.00
C LEU A 35 -4.78 -14.77 -1.46
N ILE A 36 -5.26 -14.56 -2.67
CA ILE A 36 -6.35 -15.33 -3.28
C ILE A 36 -5.82 -16.49 -4.12
N LYS A 37 -6.56 -17.59 -4.17
CA LYS A 37 -6.24 -18.74 -5.02
C LYS A 37 -7.45 -19.14 -5.85
N PRO A 38 -7.25 -19.68 -7.07
CA PRO A 38 -8.34 -20.34 -7.80
C PRO A 38 -9.04 -21.38 -6.92
N GLY A 39 -10.37 -21.31 -6.85
CA GLY A 39 -11.22 -22.16 -6.01
C GLY A 39 -11.53 -21.62 -4.61
N ASP A 40 -10.87 -20.54 -4.16
CA ASP A 40 -11.24 -19.89 -2.90
C ASP A 40 -12.61 -19.19 -3.01
N VAL A 41 -13.31 -19.11 -1.88
CA VAL A 41 -14.51 -18.27 -1.77
C VAL A 41 -14.11 -16.80 -1.93
N PHE A 42 -14.88 -16.07 -2.75
CA PHE A 42 -14.69 -14.65 -2.97
C PHE A 42 -14.69 -13.89 -1.65
N SER A 43 -13.60 -13.17 -1.39
CA SER A 43 -13.46 -12.33 -0.20
C SER A 43 -12.96 -10.96 -0.61
N ARG A 44 -13.83 -9.96 -0.47
CA ARG A 44 -13.47 -8.56 -0.69
C ARG A 44 -12.32 -8.11 0.21
N ALA A 45 -12.25 -8.62 1.44
CA ALA A 45 -11.15 -8.33 2.35
C ALA A 45 -9.79 -8.82 1.81
N LYS A 46 -9.73 -10.05 1.27
CA LYS A 46 -8.51 -10.58 0.64
C LYS A 46 -8.12 -9.78 -0.60
N LEU A 47 -9.09 -9.32 -1.40
CA LEU A 47 -8.83 -8.49 -2.58
C LEU A 47 -8.22 -7.15 -2.19
N THR A 48 -8.83 -6.43 -1.26
CA THR A 48 -8.29 -5.16 -0.76
C THR A 48 -6.91 -5.36 -0.17
N GLN A 49 -6.72 -6.39 0.65
CA GLN A 49 -5.41 -6.68 1.23
C GLN A 49 -4.34 -7.01 0.17
N THR A 50 -4.69 -7.73 -0.89
CA THR A 50 -3.78 -8.02 -2.00
C THR A 50 -3.41 -6.73 -2.74
N SER A 51 -4.39 -5.89 -3.08
CA SER A 51 -4.16 -4.57 -3.67
C SER A 51 -3.24 -3.70 -2.82
N ASP A 52 -3.44 -3.68 -1.50
CA ASP A 52 -2.62 -2.92 -0.56
C ASP A 52 -1.19 -3.46 -0.45
N LEU A 53 -0.99 -4.77 -0.57
CA LEU A 53 0.34 -5.38 -0.57
C LEU A 53 1.10 -5.04 -1.84
N VAL A 54 0.46 -5.12 -3.01
CA VAL A 54 1.08 -4.75 -4.29
C VAL A 54 1.39 -3.26 -4.33
N SER A 55 0.45 -2.40 -3.89
CA SER A 55 0.68 -0.95 -3.81
C SER A 55 1.85 -0.61 -2.86
N ARG A 56 1.97 -1.31 -1.71
CA ARG A 56 3.12 -1.16 -0.81
C ARG A 56 4.44 -1.61 -1.42
N ALA A 57 4.46 -2.74 -2.13
CA ALA A 57 5.67 -3.21 -2.80
C ALA A 57 6.17 -2.19 -3.85
N LEU A 58 5.26 -1.63 -4.65
CA LEU A 58 5.57 -0.55 -5.58
C LEU A 58 6.02 0.73 -4.85
N GLY A 59 5.36 1.06 -3.74
CA GLY A 59 5.71 2.18 -2.87
C GLY A 59 7.12 2.07 -2.27
N ALA A 60 7.56 0.86 -1.95
CA ALA A 60 8.90 0.59 -1.44
C ALA A 60 9.98 0.90 -2.50
N GLU A 61 9.67 0.70 -3.79
CA GLU A 61 10.60 0.84 -4.91
C GLU A 61 10.72 2.28 -5.45
N GLY A 62 9.83 3.19 -5.05
CA GLY A 62 9.81 4.57 -5.56
C GLY A 62 8.44 5.10 -5.97
N TYR A 63 7.45 4.22 -6.09
CA TYR A 63 6.14 4.53 -6.65
C TYR A 63 5.15 4.77 -5.51
N THR A 64 5.41 5.81 -4.71
CA THR A 64 4.67 6.09 -3.47
C THR A 64 3.18 6.36 -3.66
N TYR A 65 2.74 6.63 -4.88
CA TYR A 65 1.33 6.85 -5.24
C TYR A 65 0.79 5.77 -6.19
N ALA A 66 1.41 4.59 -6.22
CA ALA A 66 0.94 3.47 -7.02
C ALA A 66 -0.49 3.10 -6.64
N ASN A 67 -1.36 3.00 -7.64
CA ASN A 67 -2.76 2.66 -7.51
C ASN A 67 -3.01 1.24 -8.03
N VAL A 68 -3.62 0.39 -7.19
CA VAL A 68 -3.91 -1.01 -7.55
C VAL A 68 -5.38 -1.29 -7.31
N ASN A 69 -6.14 -1.49 -8.39
CA ASN A 69 -7.57 -1.76 -8.32
C ASN A 69 -7.86 -3.22 -8.66
N ALA A 70 -8.55 -3.92 -7.76
CA ALA A 70 -9.09 -5.25 -8.04
C ALA A 70 -10.50 -5.12 -8.62
N ILE A 71 -10.67 -5.55 -9.87
CA ILE A 71 -11.97 -5.58 -10.55
C ILE A 71 -12.41 -7.03 -10.67
N PRO A 72 -13.39 -7.47 -9.86
CA PRO A 72 -14.00 -8.78 -10.04
C PRO A 72 -15.02 -8.73 -11.18
N GLU A 73 -14.84 -9.59 -12.17
CA GLU A 73 -15.75 -9.83 -13.27
C GLU A 73 -16.45 -11.18 -13.04
N VAL A 74 -17.77 -11.19 -13.13
CA VAL A 74 -18.54 -12.44 -12.98
C VAL A 74 -18.37 -13.27 -14.24
N ASP A 75 -17.90 -14.51 -14.07
CA ASP A 75 -17.65 -15.46 -15.13
C ASP A 75 -18.51 -16.71 -14.86
N GLY A 76 -19.68 -16.82 -15.50
CA GLY A 76 -20.62 -17.93 -15.28
C GLY A 76 -21.58 -17.76 -14.10
N GLU A 77 -22.17 -18.86 -13.60
CA GLU A 77 -23.25 -18.80 -12.59
C GLU A 77 -22.74 -18.50 -11.17
N ASN A 78 -21.56 -19.01 -10.77
CA ASN A 78 -21.03 -18.88 -9.40
C ASN A 78 -19.50 -18.66 -9.34
N SER A 79 -18.91 -18.16 -10.41
CA SER A 79 -17.48 -17.85 -10.47
C SER A 79 -17.20 -16.38 -10.80
N ALA A 80 -16.08 -15.87 -10.27
CA ALA A 80 -15.59 -14.54 -10.53
C ALA A 80 -14.11 -14.60 -10.95
N HIS A 81 -13.82 -13.98 -12.08
CA HIS A 81 -12.47 -13.69 -12.52
C HIS A 81 -12.01 -12.35 -11.93
N VAL A 82 -10.80 -12.28 -11.37
CA VAL A 82 -10.31 -11.06 -10.73
C VAL A 82 -9.18 -10.46 -11.55
N THR A 83 -9.39 -9.26 -12.09
CA THR A 83 -8.32 -8.50 -12.74
C THR A 83 -7.77 -7.44 -11.79
N PHE A 84 -6.48 -7.51 -11.47
CA PHE A 84 -5.76 -6.46 -10.76
C PHE A 84 -5.17 -5.47 -11.77
N PHE A 85 -5.74 -4.28 -11.84
CA PHE A 85 -5.19 -3.17 -12.61
C PHE A 85 -4.15 -2.44 -11.78
N VAL A 86 -2.90 -2.48 -12.24
CA VAL A 86 -1.74 -1.85 -11.61
C VAL A 86 -1.38 -0.60 -12.41
N ASP A 87 -1.51 0.56 -11.76
CA ASP A 87 -0.97 1.84 -12.22
C ASP A 87 0.11 2.32 -11.25
N PRO A 88 1.40 2.11 -11.56
CA PRO A 88 2.49 2.53 -10.70
C PRO A 88 2.65 4.06 -10.65
N GLY A 89 2.13 4.80 -11.63
CA GLY A 89 2.35 6.24 -11.72
C GLY A 89 3.83 6.62 -11.89
N LYS A 90 4.21 7.78 -11.36
CA LYS A 90 5.58 8.29 -11.47
C LYS A 90 6.43 7.88 -10.27
N ARG A 91 7.70 7.58 -10.53
CA ARG A 91 8.71 7.41 -9.49
C ARG A 91 9.00 8.76 -8.82
N ASN A 92 8.87 8.81 -7.50
CA ASN A 92 9.06 10.03 -6.73
C ASN A 92 10.43 10.05 -6.05
N TYR A 93 10.94 11.27 -5.86
CA TYR A 93 12.22 11.51 -5.19
C TYR A 93 12.02 12.50 -4.05
N VAL A 94 12.65 12.22 -2.92
CA VAL A 94 12.58 13.11 -1.77
C VAL A 94 13.53 14.28 -1.98
N ARG A 95 13.01 15.47 -2.29
CA ARG A 95 13.85 16.65 -2.47
C ARG A 95 14.51 17.10 -1.17
N ARG A 96 13.72 17.19 -0.09
CA ARG A 96 14.17 17.67 1.22
C ARG A 96 13.22 17.19 2.31
N ILE A 97 13.77 16.88 3.48
CA ILE A 97 13.07 16.57 4.71
C ILE A 97 13.22 17.78 5.65
N ASN A 98 12.07 18.34 6.04
CA ASN A 98 12.02 19.46 6.99
C ASN A 98 11.33 19.00 8.27
N PHE A 99 11.90 19.36 9.41
CA PHE A 99 11.30 19.13 10.71
C PHE A 99 10.57 20.40 11.16
N ARG A 100 9.39 20.23 11.76
CA ARG A 100 8.60 21.32 12.36
C ARG A 100 8.08 20.87 13.71
N GLY A 101 8.02 21.79 14.67
CA GLY A 101 7.53 21.50 16.03
C GLY A 101 8.58 21.01 17.03
N ASN A 102 9.84 20.83 16.61
CA ASN A 102 10.94 20.36 17.46
C ASN A 102 11.61 21.48 18.27
N VAL A 103 10.85 22.15 19.15
CA VAL A 103 11.34 23.33 19.91
C VAL A 103 12.50 23.01 20.86
N ASN A 104 12.43 21.87 21.55
CA ASN A 104 13.43 21.46 22.55
C ASN A 104 14.47 20.46 22.02
N THR A 105 14.37 20.05 20.75
CA THR A 105 15.23 19.02 20.15
C THR A 105 15.87 19.56 18.89
N ARG A 106 17.20 19.44 18.76
CA ARG A 106 17.92 19.88 17.56
C ARG A 106 17.51 19.04 16.36
N ASP A 107 17.37 19.67 15.19
CA ASP A 107 17.08 19.00 13.91
C ASP A 107 18.02 17.82 13.64
N GLU A 108 19.29 17.93 14.02
CA GLU A 108 20.29 16.89 13.78
C GLU A 108 19.98 15.57 14.50
N VAL A 109 19.38 15.63 15.70
CA VAL A 109 18.97 14.44 16.44
C VAL A 109 17.85 13.71 15.70
N LEU A 110 16.89 14.46 15.14
CA LEU A 110 15.81 13.90 14.33
C LEU A 110 16.33 13.34 13.01
N ARG A 111 17.25 14.07 12.39
CA ARG A 111 17.85 13.70 11.10
C ARG A 111 18.67 12.42 11.21
N GLN A 112 19.31 12.17 12.35
CA GLN A 112 20.07 10.93 12.59
C GLN A 112 19.18 9.68 12.66
N GLU A 113 17.91 9.82 13.06
CA GLU A 113 16.96 8.71 13.09
C GLU A 113 16.26 8.47 11.75
N MET A 114 16.38 9.39 10.79
CA MET A 114 15.82 9.21 9.44
C MET A 114 16.53 8.08 8.71
N VAL A 115 15.74 7.17 8.16
CA VAL A 115 16.21 6.12 7.24
C VAL A 115 15.98 6.54 5.79
N GLN A 116 14.85 7.20 5.51
CA GLN A 116 14.63 7.84 4.22
C GLN A 116 15.63 8.98 4.03
N MET A 117 16.39 8.91 2.93
CA MET A 117 17.37 9.93 2.58
C MET A 117 16.76 11.01 1.70
N GLU A 118 17.27 12.24 1.84
CA GLU A 118 17.07 13.32 0.88
C GLU A 118 17.84 13.01 -0.42
N ALA A 119 17.37 13.55 -1.54
CA ALA A 119 17.88 13.31 -2.89
C ALA A 119 17.90 11.83 -3.34
N ALA A 120 17.12 10.97 -2.67
CA ALA A 120 16.95 9.56 -3.02
C ALA A 120 15.51 9.26 -3.49
N SER A 121 15.31 8.09 -4.08
CA SER A 121 13.97 7.56 -4.38
C SER A 121 13.14 7.51 -3.09
N ALA A 122 11.89 7.96 -3.17
CA ALA A 122 10.99 7.93 -2.04
C ALA A 122 10.51 6.50 -1.80
N SER A 123 10.63 6.01 -0.57
CA SER A 123 10.17 4.66 -0.22
C SER A 123 9.19 4.77 0.94
N THR A 124 7.97 4.24 0.74
CA THR A 124 6.94 4.23 1.79
C THR A 124 7.43 3.52 3.04
N ASP A 125 8.17 2.43 2.87
CA ASP A 125 8.69 1.62 3.97
C ASP A 125 9.76 2.37 4.77
N LEU A 126 10.68 3.06 4.08
CA LEU A 126 11.71 3.85 4.75
C LEU A 126 11.10 5.06 5.47
N ILE A 127 10.07 5.68 4.90
CA ILE A 127 9.35 6.80 5.50
C ILE A 127 8.62 6.34 6.78
N GLU A 128 7.89 5.22 6.72
CA GLU A 128 7.19 4.66 7.88
C GLU A 128 8.16 4.20 8.97
N LEU A 129 9.27 3.57 8.58
CA LEU A 129 10.34 3.19 9.50
C LEU A 129 10.97 4.41 10.18
N SER A 130 11.21 5.49 9.43
CA SER A 130 11.72 6.75 9.98
C SER A 130 10.74 7.32 11.01
N LYS A 131 9.44 7.32 10.71
CA LYS A 131 8.40 7.73 11.67
C LYS A 131 8.42 6.87 12.93
N SER A 132 8.43 5.54 12.80
CA SER A 132 8.44 4.63 13.95
C SER A 132 9.68 4.84 14.84
N LYS A 133 10.84 5.13 14.26
CA LYS A 133 12.05 5.47 15.03
C LYS A 133 11.90 6.77 15.81
N LEU A 134 11.36 7.81 15.17
CA LEU A 134 11.11 9.09 15.83
C LEU A 134 10.10 8.98 16.98
N GLU A 135 9.03 8.21 16.81
CA GLU A 135 8.06 7.94 17.87
C GLU A 135 8.71 7.19 19.05
N ARG A 136 9.61 6.25 18.76
CA ARG A 136 10.31 5.45 19.77
C ARG A 136 11.27 6.26 20.65
N LEU A 137 11.72 7.42 20.20
CA LEU A 137 12.55 8.31 21.03
C LEU A 137 11.82 8.79 22.29
N GLY A 138 10.49 8.82 22.28
CA GLY A 138 9.69 9.24 23.43
C GLY A 138 9.76 10.74 23.75
N PHE A 139 10.39 11.54 22.88
CA PHE A 139 10.47 13.01 23.04
C PHE A 139 9.22 13.75 22.53
N PHE A 140 8.36 13.06 21.78
CA PHE A 140 7.23 13.66 21.07
C PHE A 140 5.94 12.93 21.40
N SER A 141 4.85 13.70 21.48
CA SER A 141 3.50 13.16 21.72
C SER A 141 2.86 12.59 20.45
N ASP A 142 3.18 13.19 19.30
CA ASP A 142 2.65 12.82 17.99
C ASP A 142 3.73 13.08 16.92
N VAL A 143 3.81 12.19 15.94
CA VAL A 143 4.66 12.34 14.76
C VAL A 143 3.81 12.13 13.52
N SER A 144 3.59 13.22 12.77
CA SER A 144 2.86 13.21 11.51
C SER A 144 3.81 13.46 10.33
N ILE A 145 3.50 12.82 9.21
CA ILE A 145 4.20 13.01 7.94
C ILE A 145 3.26 13.79 7.03
N ASP A 146 3.76 14.89 6.49
CA ASP A 146 3.08 15.68 5.46
C ASP A 146 3.92 15.61 4.17
N THR A 147 3.32 15.09 3.10
CA THR A 147 3.97 15.03 1.78
C THR A 147 3.35 16.09 0.90
N GLN A 148 4.12 17.13 0.61
CA GLN A 148 3.70 18.22 -0.26
C GLN A 148 4.12 17.90 -1.70
N GLU A 149 3.14 17.90 -2.61
CA GLU A 149 3.33 17.70 -4.05
C GLU A 149 3.87 18.95 -4.76
#